data_AF-A0A536E5M8-F1
#
_entry.id   AF-A0A536E5M8-F1
#
_cell.length_a   1.000
_cell.length_b   1.000
_cell.length_c   1.000
_cell.angle_alpha   90.00
_cell.angle_beta   90.00
_cell.angle_gamma   90.00
#
_symmetry.space_group_name_H-M   'P 1'
#
loop_
_entity.id
_entity.type
_entity.pdbx_description
1 polymer ?
#
loop_
_entity_poly.entity_id
_entity_poly.type
_entity_poly.pdbx_seq_one_letter_code
_entity_poly.pdbx_strand_id
1 'polypeptide(L)'
;MVVETQAEPASDALKTALAQFDAAADCLGLDEGMRMVLRHCKRELAVHFPVRMDNGTIGEFTGYRVQHNLARGPAKGGLRYNLNVSLDEVRALAMWMTWKSAVVNIPYGGAKGGVIVNP
;
A
#
# COMPACT_ATOMS: atom_id res chain seq x y z
N MET A 1 -14.93 -4.51 23.11
CA MET A 1 -14.30 -5.76 22.67
C MET A 1 -13.37 -5.40 21.53
N VAL A 2 -12.11 -5.06 21.85
CA VAL A 2 -11.10 -4.81 20.83
C VAL A 2 -10.70 -6.19 20.34
N VAL A 3 -11.05 -6.52 19.09
CA VAL A 3 -10.55 -7.73 18.47
C VAL A 3 -9.06 -7.50 18.27
N GLU A 4 -8.23 -8.16 19.08
CA GLU A 4 -6.80 -8.23 18.83
C GLU A 4 -6.61 -9.01 17.53
N THR A 5 -6.53 -8.28 16.42
CA THR A 5 -6.06 -8.83 15.15
C THR A 5 -4.60 -9.21 15.37
N GLN A 6 -4.33 -10.51 15.45
CA GLN A 6 -2.96 -11.01 15.38
C GLN A 6 -2.35 -10.54 14.05
N ALA A 7 -1.34 -9.69 14.12
CA ALA A 7 -0.67 -9.17 12.94
C ALA A 7 0.18 -10.29 12.33
N GLU A 8 -0.15 -10.70 11.10
CA GLU A 8 0.76 -11.55 10.33
C GLU A 8 2.11 -10.84 10.17
N PRO A 9 3.24 -11.59 10.14
CA PRO A 9 4.56 -11.00 10.04
C PRO A 9 4.67 -10.18 8.76
N ALA A 10 5.12 -8.93 8.91
CA ALA A 10 5.23 -7.99 7.80
C ALA A 10 6.02 -8.62 6.64
N SER A 11 5.49 -8.52 5.41
CA SER A 11 6.21 -9.00 4.23
C SER A 11 7.60 -8.35 4.13
N ASP A 12 8.54 -9.04 3.50
CA ASP A 12 9.91 -8.53 3.29
C ASP A 12 9.91 -7.17 2.56
N ALA A 13 8.92 -6.93 1.69
CA ALA A 13 8.75 -5.64 1.01
C ALA A 13 8.41 -4.50 1.98
N LEU A 14 7.47 -4.71 2.91
CA LEU A 14 7.06 -3.68 3.87
C LEU A 14 8.18 -3.37 4.88
N LYS A 15 8.86 -4.40 5.37
CA LYS A 15 10.05 -4.24 6.23
C LYS A 15 11.12 -3.41 5.53
N THR A 16 11.40 -3.71 4.26
CA THR A 16 12.37 -2.96 3.45
C THR A 16 11.96 -1.50 3.27
N ALA A 17 10.69 -1.24 2.94
CA ALA A 17 10.18 0.12 2.76
C ALA A 17 10.29 0.95 4.05
N LEU A 18 9.97 0.37 5.22
CA LEU A 18 10.11 1.04 6.51
C LEU A 18 11.58 1.30 6.88
N ALA A 19 12.48 0.33 6.66
CA ALA A 19 13.91 0.52 6.94
C ALA A 19 14.52 1.64 6.07
N GLN A 20 14.11 1.73 4.80
CA GLN A 20 14.53 2.80 3.89
C GLN A 20 13.98 4.16 4.33
N PHE A 21 12.71 4.21 4.75
CA PHE A 21 12.12 5.42 5.31
C PHE A 21 12.88 5.88 6.56
N ASP A 22 13.25 4.97 7.46
CA ASP A 22 13.94 5.29 8.70
C ASP A 22 15.31 5.87 8.46
N ALA A 23 16.10 5.25 7.57
CA ALA A 23 17.39 5.79 7.17
C ALA A 23 17.26 7.21 6.58
N ALA A 24 16.24 7.48 5.77
CA ALA A 24 15.99 8.81 5.23
C ALA A 24 15.53 9.81 6.31
N ALA A 25 14.68 9.37 7.24
CA ALA A 25 14.19 10.19 8.35
C ALA A 25 15.33 10.58 9.30
N ASP A 26 16.30 9.69 9.53
CA ASP A 26 17.51 9.96 10.30
C ASP A 26 18.37 11.03 9.63
N CYS A 27 18.63 10.90 8.33
CA CYS A 27 19.37 11.90 7.55
C CYS A 27 18.70 13.28 7.56
N LEU A 28 17.37 13.34 7.62
CA LEU A 28 16.59 14.59 7.64
C LEU A 28 16.37 15.15 9.05
N GLY A 29 16.71 14.40 10.11
CA GLY A 29 16.41 14.80 11.49
C GLY A 29 14.91 14.95 11.76
N LEU A 30 14.06 14.10 11.16
CA LEU A 30 12.61 14.16 11.37
C LEU A 30 12.25 13.83 12.82
N ASP A 31 11.33 14.62 13.38
CA ASP A 31 10.78 14.36 14.71
C ASP A 31 9.91 13.09 14.74
N GLU A 32 9.70 12.57 15.94
CA GLU A 32 8.99 11.31 16.15
C GLU A 32 7.52 11.37 15.70
N GLY A 33 6.88 12.53 15.82
CA GLY A 33 5.51 12.72 15.35
C GLY A 33 5.40 12.57 13.84
N MET A 34 6.31 13.21 13.10
CA MET A 34 6.37 13.07 11.64
C MET A 34 6.71 11.64 11.23
N ARG A 35 7.63 10.97 11.93
CA ARG A 35 7.95 9.56 11.70
C ARG A 35 6.73 8.67 11.88
N MET A 36 6.00 8.83 12.97
CA MET A 36 4.78 8.08 13.25
C MET A 36 3.77 8.22 12.11
N VAL A 37 3.54 9.45 11.62
CA VAL A 37 2.58 9.72 10.54
C VAL A 37 3.04 9.11 9.22
N LEU A 38 4.32 9.19 8.89
CA LEU A 38 4.86 8.75 7.59
C LEU A 38 5.17 7.25 7.51
N ARG A 39 5.18 6.53 8.64
CA ARG A 39 5.29 5.05 8.66
C ARG A 39 3.99 4.35 8.26
N HIS A 40 2.84 5.01 8.46
CA HIS A 40 1.53 4.38 8.29
C HIS A 40 0.85 4.82 7.00
N CYS A 41 0.18 3.87 6.34
CA CYS A 41 -0.69 4.22 5.21
C CYS A 41 -1.96 4.90 5.72
N LYS A 42 -2.29 6.07 5.15
CA LYS A 42 -3.48 6.84 5.53
C LYS A 42 -4.81 6.10 5.36
N ARG A 43 -4.92 5.25 4.34
CA ARG A 43 -6.15 4.47 4.08
C ARG A 43 -5.83 3.18 3.36
N GLU A 44 -6.54 2.13 3.75
CA GLU A 44 -6.45 0.81 3.14
C GLU A 44 -7.86 0.29 2.91
N LEU A 45 -8.13 -0.21 1.70
CA LEU A 45 -9.42 -0.77 1.32
C LEU A 45 -9.18 -2.18 0.78
N ALA A 46 -9.75 -3.17 1.47
CA ALA A 46 -9.89 -4.53 0.94
C ALA A 46 -11.32 -4.69 0.42
N VAL A 47 -11.46 -5.32 -0.74
CA VAL A 47 -12.75 -5.61 -1.37
C VAL A 47 -12.79 -7.06 -1.83
N HIS A 48 -13.94 -7.69 -1.66
CA HIS A 48 -14.27 -8.98 -2.26
C HIS A 48 -15.38 -8.71 -3.27
N PHE A 49 -15.20 -9.14 -4.51
CA PHE A 49 -16.16 -8.87 -5.58
C PHE A 49 -16.36 -10.08 -6.49
N PRO A 50 -17.62 -10.44 -6.80
CA PRO A 50 -17.93 -11.52 -7.72
C PRO A 50 -17.76 -11.06 -9.17
N VAL A 51 -17.28 -11.96 -10.03
CA VAL A 51 -17.19 -11.77 -11.47
C VAL A 51 -17.85 -12.96 -12.16
N ARG A 52 -18.70 -12.69 -13.15
CA ARG A 52 -19.24 -13.73 -14.04
C ARG A 52 -18.18 -14.08 -15.07
N MET A 53 -17.74 -15.34 -15.04
CA MET A 53 -16.75 -15.90 -15.96
C MET A 53 -17.40 -16.27 -17.30
N ASP A 54 -16.58 -16.44 -18.34
CA ASP A 54 -17.04 -16.76 -19.69
C ASP A 54 -17.82 -18.10 -19.77
N ASN A 55 -17.47 -19.05 -18.91
CA ASN A 55 -18.19 -20.34 -18.80
C ASN A 55 -19.52 -20.24 -18.01
N GLY A 56 -19.96 -19.03 -17.65
CA GLY A 56 -21.19 -18.76 -16.90
C GLY A 56 -21.08 -18.92 -15.38
N THR A 57 -19.97 -19.45 -14.86
CA THR A 57 -19.73 -19.56 -13.41
C THR A 57 -19.42 -18.21 -12.77
N ILE A 58 -19.57 -18.10 -11.44
CA ILE A 58 -19.16 -16.91 -10.68
C ILE A 58 -17.85 -17.22 -9.96
N GLY A 59 -16.83 -16.38 -10.16
CA GLY A 59 -15.60 -16.37 -9.37
C GLY A 59 -15.59 -15.20 -8.39
N GLU A 60 -15.20 -15.44 -7.14
CA GLU A 60 -14.97 -14.37 -6.16
C GLU A 60 -13.49 -13.96 -6.18
N PHE A 61 -13.24 -12.66 -6.25
CA PHE A 61 -11.90 -12.10 -6.27
C PHE A 61 -11.67 -11.17 -5.10
N THR A 62 -10.43 -11.13 -4.60
CA THR A 62 -10.00 -10.20 -3.57
C THR A 62 -9.12 -9.11 -4.19
N GLY A 63 -9.42 -7.85 -3.87
CA GLY A 63 -8.66 -6.69 -4.30
C GLY A 63 -8.30 -5.76 -3.15
N TYR A 64 -7.20 -5.05 -3.32
CA TYR A 64 -6.70 -4.06 -2.37
C TYR A 64 -6.48 -2.71 -3.05
N ARG A 65 -6.76 -1.63 -2.32
CA ARG A 65 -6.33 -0.27 -2.64
C ARG A 65 -5.79 0.41 -1.39
N VAL A 66 -4.50 0.73 -1.40
CA VAL A 66 -3.82 1.42 -0.32
C VAL A 66 -3.43 2.82 -0.78
N GLN A 67 -3.71 3.81 0.05
CA GLN A 67 -3.32 5.21 -0.11
C GLN A 67 -2.41 5.56 1.06
N HIS A 68 -1.13 5.77 0.77
CA HIS A 68 -0.13 6.02 1.79
C HIS A 68 -0.22 7.43 2.35
N ASN A 69 -0.16 8.44 1.48
CA ASN A 69 -0.19 9.84 1.88
C ASN A 69 -1.00 10.67 0.88
N LEU A 70 -1.65 11.75 1.33
CA LEU A 70 -2.49 12.64 0.53
C LEU A 70 -2.12 14.13 0.69
N ALA A 71 -1.03 14.44 1.39
CA ALA A 71 -0.68 15.82 1.73
C ALA A 71 -0.26 16.66 0.52
N ARG A 72 0.38 16.05 -0.48
CA ARG A 72 0.83 16.73 -1.71
C ARG A 72 -0.23 16.82 -2.80
N GLY A 73 -1.38 16.18 -2.63
CA GLY A 73 -2.42 16.04 -3.65
C GLY A 73 -3.04 14.63 -3.67
N PRO A 74 -3.79 14.27 -4.73
CA PRO A 74 -4.44 12.96 -4.82
C PRO A 74 -3.40 11.82 -4.84
N ALA A 75 -3.77 10.65 -4.34
CA ALA A 75 -2.87 9.50 -4.31
C ALA A 75 -2.73 8.84 -5.69
N LYS A 76 -1.49 8.70 -6.16
CA LYS A 76 -1.17 8.10 -7.46
C LYS A 76 -0.48 6.75 -7.31
N GLY A 77 -0.96 5.79 -8.10
CA GLY A 77 -0.23 4.54 -8.39
C GLY A 77 -1.12 3.46 -8.99
N GLY A 78 -0.46 2.51 -9.66
CA GLY A 78 -1.12 1.49 -10.49
C GLY A 78 -1.80 0.36 -9.71
N LEU A 79 -2.36 -0.57 -10.47
CA LEU A 79 -2.90 -1.85 -10.00
C LEU A 79 -1.97 -2.99 -10.46
N ARG A 80 -1.81 -4.01 -9.62
CA ARG A 80 -1.09 -5.25 -9.97
C ARG A 80 -2.05 -6.43 -9.95
N TYR A 81 -2.06 -7.23 -11.01
CA TYR A 81 -2.81 -8.48 -11.06
C TYR A 81 -1.80 -9.63 -10.97
N ASN A 82 -1.84 -10.36 -9.85
CA ASN A 82 -0.97 -11.51 -9.60
C ASN A 82 -1.55 -12.35 -8.46
N LEU A 83 -1.33 -13.67 -8.46
CA LEU A 83 -1.78 -14.56 -7.39
C LEU A 83 -1.10 -14.28 -6.04
N ASN A 84 0.10 -13.67 -6.04
CA ASN A 84 0.89 -13.41 -4.84
C ASN A 84 0.68 -12.00 -4.26
N VAL A 85 -0.33 -11.26 -4.73
CA VAL A 85 -0.64 -9.94 -4.17
C VAL A 85 -1.03 -10.08 -2.70
N SER A 86 -0.32 -9.37 -1.82
CA SER A 86 -0.65 -9.27 -0.39
C SER A 86 -0.86 -7.82 0.01
N LEU A 87 -1.59 -7.59 1.12
CA LEU A 87 -1.83 -6.24 1.62
C LEU A 87 -0.52 -5.51 1.97
N ASP A 88 0.42 -6.22 2.59
CA ASP A 88 1.73 -5.65 2.95
C ASP A 88 2.58 -5.26 1.75
N GLU A 89 2.59 -6.08 0.70
CA GLU A 89 3.26 -5.71 -0.54
C GLU A 89 2.65 -4.42 -1.11
N VAL A 90 1.31 -4.31 -1.10
CA VAL A 90 0.60 -3.14 -1.59
C VAL A 90 0.89 -1.90 -0.73
N ARG A 91 1.00 -2.04 0.60
CA ARG A 91 1.44 -0.97 1.53
C ARG A 91 2.84 -0.46 1.17
N ALA A 92 3.81 -1.37 1.02
CA ALA A 92 5.18 -1.03 0.66
C ALA A 92 5.25 -0.26 -0.66
N LEU A 93 4.56 -0.76 -1.68
CA LEU A 93 4.51 -0.14 -3.00
C LEU A 93 3.80 1.24 -2.96
N ALA A 94 2.75 1.41 -2.16
CA ALA A 94 2.07 2.70 -2.00
C ALA A 94 2.96 3.74 -1.31
N MET A 95 3.74 3.31 -0.33
CA MET A 95 4.75 4.13 0.34
C MET A 95 5.82 4.59 -0.65
N TRP A 96 6.42 3.68 -1.43
CA TRP A 96 7.39 4.06 -2.47
C TRP A 96 6.81 4.98 -3.54
N MET A 97 5.53 4.87 -3.88
CA MET A 97 4.89 5.82 -4.80
C MET A 97 4.84 7.24 -4.22
N THR A 98 4.70 7.40 -2.90
CA THR A 98 4.77 8.73 -2.25
C THR A 98 6.16 9.33 -2.42
N TRP A 99 7.20 8.54 -2.11
CA TRP A 99 8.58 8.99 -2.21
C TRP A 99 8.98 9.28 -3.65
N LYS A 100 8.64 8.39 -4.57
CA LYS A 100 8.88 8.57 -6.01
C LYS A 100 8.30 9.90 -6.49
N SER A 101 7.02 10.17 -6.19
CA SER A 101 6.37 11.42 -6.59
C SER A 101 7.01 12.65 -5.94
N ALA A 102 7.40 12.57 -4.66
CA ALA A 102 8.08 13.66 -3.97
C ALA A 102 9.46 13.96 -4.57
N VAL A 103 10.25 12.94 -4.89
CA VAL A 103 11.61 13.07 -5.46
C VAL A 103 11.59 13.78 -6.82
N VAL A 104 10.62 13.48 -7.68
CA VAL A 104 10.49 14.15 -8.99
C VAL A 104 9.55 15.37 -8.97
N ASN A 105 9.24 15.88 -7.78
CA ASN A 105 8.41 17.06 -7.55
C ASN A 105 7.03 17.06 -8.23
N ILE A 106 6.37 15.91 -8.29
CA ILE A 106 4.99 15.79 -8.78
C ILE A 106 4.02 16.01 -7.61
N PRO A 107 2.93 16.80 -7.78
CA PRO A 107 1.98 17.12 -6.71
C PRO A 107 0.99 15.97 -6.45
N TYR A 108 1.51 14.78 -6.16
CA TYR A 108 0.74 13.60 -5.82
C TYR A 108 1.28 12.94 -4.55
N GLY A 109 0.36 12.35 -3.79
CA GLY A 109 0.70 11.34 -2.81
C GLY A 109 0.88 9.96 -3.44
N GLY A 110 1.17 8.95 -2.63
CA GLY A 110 1.35 7.57 -3.11
C GLY A 110 0.13 6.69 -2.88
N ALA A 111 -0.19 5.86 -3.86
CA ALA A 111 -1.12 4.75 -3.74
C ALA A 111 -0.58 3.52 -4.46
N LYS A 112 -1.17 2.37 -4.13
CA LYS A 112 -1.07 1.17 -4.95
C LYS A 112 -2.35 0.37 -4.77
N GLY A 113 -2.66 -0.49 -5.72
CA GLY A 113 -3.61 -1.57 -5.47
C GLY A 113 -3.16 -2.85 -6.14
N GLY A 114 -3.90 -3.90 -5.87
CA GLY A 114 -3.73 -5.17 -6.55
C GLY A 114 -4.98 -6.03 -6.47
N VAL A 115 -5.06 -7.02 -7.34
CA VAL A 115 -6.11 -8.02 -7.38
C VAL A 115 -5.43 -9.38 -7.40
N ILE A 116 -5.89 -10.28 -6.52
CA ILE A 116 -5.39 -11.64 -6.44
C ILE A 116 -6.00 -12.44 -7.59
N VAL A 117 -5.27 -12.58 -8.69
CA VAL A 117 -5.71 -13.26 -9.92
C VAL A 117 -4.51 -13.66 -10.79
N ASN A 118 -4.68 -14.71 -11.60
CA ASN A 118 -3.79 -15.02 -12.73
C ASN A 118 -4.45 -14.49 -14.03
N PRO A 119 -3.94 -13.39 -14.63
CA PRO A 119 -4.53 -12.77 -15.81
C PRO A 119 -4.53 -13.63 -17.07
#